data_AF-A0A969GAH5-F1
#
_entry.id   AF-A0A969GAH5-F1
#
_cell.length_a   1.000
_cell.length_b   1.000
_cell.length_c   1.000
_cell.angle_alpha   90.00
_cell.angle_beta   90.00
_cell.angle_gamma   90.00
#
_symmetry.space_group_name_H-M   'P 1'
#
loop_
_entity.id
_entity.type
_entity.pdbx_description
1 polymer ?
#
loop_
_entity_poly.entity_id
_entity_poly.type
_entity_poly.pdbx_seq_one_letter_code
_entity_poly.pdbx_strand_id
1 'polypeptide(L)'
;MKQLSLIFALGILLFVASCTPGGKTGKTEEEIGIKFVEGETYEAIWKSTNRGKPIMIDFYTTWCAPCKWLEKDVFQLPHVCPIITTVIW
;
A
#
# COMPACT_ATOMS: atom_id res chain seq x y z
N MET A 1 -43.74 -33.70 -3.00
CA MET A 1 -42.71 -33.00 -3.81
C MET A 1 -42.41 -31.55 -3.40
N LYS A 2 -43.02 -30.97 -2.34
CA LYS A 2 -42.63 -29.62 -1.84
C LYS A 2 -41.56 -29.66 -0.71
N GLN A 3 -41.54 -30.74 0.08
CA GLN A 3 -40.59 -30.92 1.19
C GLN A 3 -39.15 -31.20 0.72
N LEU A 4 -38.97 -31.82 -0.45
CA LEU A 4 -37.64 -32.12 -0.98
C LEU A 4 -36.89 -30.85 -1.44
N SER A 5 -37.59 -29.85 -1.98
CA SER A 5 -37.00 -28.55 -2.32
C SER A 5 -36.61 -27.72 -1.08
N LEU A 6 -37.35 -27.84 0.02
CA LEU A 6 -37.03 -27.12 1.27
C LEU A 6 -35.78 -27.70 1.95
N ILE A 7 -35.59 -29.02 1.92
CA ILE A 7 -34.40 -29.68 2.48
C ILE A 7 -33.16 -29.35 1.65
N PHE A 8 -33.30 -29.27 0.33
CA PHE A 8 -32.19 -28.89 -0.56
C PHE A 8 -31.76 -27.42 -0.35
N ALA A 9 -32.73 -26.51 -0.18
CA ALA A 9 -32.45 -25.10 0.13
C ALA A 9 -31.84 -24.90 1.52
N LEU A 10 -32.32 -25.64 2.54
CA LEU A 10 -31.76 -25.59 3.90
C LEU A 10 -30.35 -26.20 3.96
N GLY A 11 -30.10 -27.27 3.19
CA GLY A 11 -28.78 -27.88 3.05
C GLY A 11 -27.77 -26.96 2.37
N ILE A 12 -28.18 -26.22 1.32
CA ILE A 12 -27.34 -25.22 0.65
C ILE A 12 -27.01 -24.06 1.60
N LEU A 13 -27.97 -23.59 2.40
CA LEU A 13 -27.72 -22.50 3.36
C LEU A 13 -26.70 -22.90 4.44
N LEU A 14 -26.77 -24.15 4.93
CA LEU A 14 -25.83 -24.68 5.92
C LEU A 14 -24.44 -24.94 5.32
N PHE A 15 -24.36 -25.35 4.06
CA PHE A 15 -23.08 -25.60 3.38
C PHE A 15 -22.32 -24.31 3.06
N VAL A 16 -23.03 -23.22 2.73
CA VAL A 16 -22.42 -21.91 2.48
C VAL A 16 -21.86 -21.29 3.77
N ALA A 17 -22.53 -21.47 4.93
CA ALA A 17 -22.01 -21.00 6.21
C ALA A 17 -20.72 -21.71 6.66
N SER A 18 -20.55 -22.99 6.31
CA SER A 18 -19.38 -23.78 6.68
C SER A 18 -18.17 -23.58 5.75
N CYS A 19 -18.34 -22.95 4.59
CA CYS A 19 -17.26 -22.67 3.63
C CYS A 19 -16.97 -21.18 3.48
N THR A 20 -17.22 -20.39 4.53
CA THR A 20 -16.71 -19.02 4.64
C THR A 20 -15.34 -19.06 5.34
N PRO A 21 -14.20 -18.97 4.62
CA PRO A 21 -12.95 -18.60 5.26
C PRO A 21 -13.17 -17.23 5.89
N GLY A 22 -12.97 -17.15 7.20
CA GLY A 22 -13.01 -15.91 7.97
C GLY A 22 -12.22 -14.80 7.29
N GLY A 23 -12.70 -13.57 7.51
CA GLY A 23 -12.30 -12.34 6.85
C GLY A 23 -10.86 -12.28 6.39
N LYS A 24 -10.67 -12.04 5.09
CA LYS A 24 -9.46 -11.38 4.61
C LYS A 24 -9.59 -9.90 4.97
N THR A 25 -9.18 -9.58 6.19
CA THR A 25 -8.50 -8.33 6.50
C THR A 25 -7.64 -7.97 5.30
N GLY A 26 -7.84 -6.79 4.74
CA GLY A 26 -7.02 -6.27 3.67
C GLY A 26 -5.56 -6.48 4.04
N LYS A 27 -4.82 -7.18 3.19
CA LYS A 27 -3.38 -6.99 3.16
C LYS A 27 -3.20 -5.50 2.91
N THR A 28 -2.88 -4.74 3.94
CA THR A 28 -2.00 -3.61 3.74
C THR A 28 -0.70 -4.26 3.30
N GLU A 29 -0.57 -4.51 1.99
CA GLU A 29 0.74 -4.38 1.37
C GLU A 29 1.20 -3.00 1.82
N GLU A 30 2.07 -3.01 2.83
CA GLU A 30 3.04 -1.95 2.98
C GLU A 30 3.82 -2.01 1.67
N GLU A 31 3.32 -1.26 0.69
CA GLU A 31 3.98 -1.02 -0.57
C GLU A 31 5.38 -0.54 -0.18
N ILE A 32 6.37 -1.44 -0.33
CA ILE A 32 7.78 -1.10 -0.16
C ILE A 32 8.10 -0.25 -1.39
N GLY A 33 7.70 1.01 -1.29
CA GLY A 33 7.81 2.01 -2.31
C GLY A 33 7.83 3.37 -1.63
N ILE A 34 8.87 4.15 -1.92
CA ILE A 34 8.91 5.53 -1.49
C ILE A 34 7.71 6.24 -2.11
N LYS A 35 6.87 6.84 -1.26
CA LYS A 35 5.78 7.69 -1.74
C LYS A 35 6.35 9.02 -2.16
N PHE A 36 6.61 9.13 -3.45
CA PHE A 36 6.97 10.38 -4.08
C PHE A 36 5.78 11.32 -4.07
N VAL A 37 6.01 12.53 -3.59
CA VAL A 37 5.04 13.62 -3.70
C VAL A 37 5.62 14.64 -4.64
N GLU A 38 4.95 14.87 -5.78
CA GLU A 38 5.37 15.87 -6.76
C GLU A 38 5.00 17.28 -6.25
N GLY A 39 5.99 18.16 -6.17
CA GLY A 39 5.84 19.56 -5.77
C GLY A 39 5.79 19.82 -4.26
N GLU A 40 5.92 21.10 -3.86
CA GLU A 40 5.80 21.56 -2.48
C GLU A 40 4.35 21.46 -1.97
N THR A 41 3.90 20.24 -1.67
CA THR A 41 2.62 20.06 -1.00
C THR A 41 2.81 20.22 0.50
N TYR A 42 2.28 21.31 1.04
CA TYR A 42 2.14 21.54 2.48
C TYR A 42 1.61 20.30 3.22
N GLU A 43 0.76 19.51 2.57
CA GLU A 43 0.24 18.23 3.04
C GLU A 43 1.31 17.17 3.33
N ALA A 44 2.35 17.05 2.49
CA ALA A 44 3.45 16.11 2.71
C ALA A 44 4.28 16.52 3.93
N ILE A 45 4.57 17.82 4.04
CA ILE A 45 5.31 18.42 5.17
C ILE A 45 4.51 18.24 6.47
N TRP A 46 3.22 18.53 6.44
CA TRP A 46 2.31 18.36 7.58
C TRP A 46 2.23 16.90 8.04
N LYS A 47 2.00 15.96 7.10
CA LYS A 47 1.93 14.52 7.42
C LYS A 47 3.25 13.96 7.91
N SER A 48 4.39 14.47 7.44
CA SER A 48 5.71 14.03 7.92
C SER A 48 5.99 14.55 9.33
N THR A 49 5.72 15.85 9.56
CA THR A 49 5.83 16.51 10.87
C THR A 49 4.97 15.80 11.91
N ASN A 50 3.70 15.51 11.59
CA ASN A 50 2.77 14.88 12.52
C ASN A 50 3.09 13.39 12.78
N ARG A 51 3.88 12.74 11.91
CA ARG A 51 4.37 11.37 12.08
C ARG A 51 5.79 11.30 12.65
N GLY A 52 6.42 12.45 12.93
CA GLY A 52 7.80 12.51 13.42
C GLY A 52 8.84 11.93 12.46
N LYS A 53 8.55 11.89 11.15
CA LYS A 53 9.47 11.37 10.13
C LYS A 53 10.23 12.50 9.44
N PRO A 54 11.53 12.34 9.14
CA PRO A 54 12.28 13.30 8.35
C PRO A 54 11.75 13.38 6.92
N ILE A 55 11.88 14.56 6.31
CA ILE A 55 11.52 14.82 4.91
C ILE A 55 12.79 14.74 4.07
N MET A 56 12.76 13.96 2.99
CA MET A 56 13.81 13.93 1.97
C MET A 56 13.36 14.79 0.80
N ILE A 57 14.18 15.76 0.39
CA ILE A 57 13.97 16.53 -0.84
C ILE A 57 14.85 15.92 -1.92
N ASP A 58 14.23 15.39 -2.97
CA ASP A 58 14.93 14.81 -4.12
C ASP A 58 14.87 15.79 -5.30
N PHE A 59 16.03 16.29 -5.70
CA PHE A 59 16.18 17.15 -6.87
C PHE A 59 16.40 16.27 -8.10
N TYR A 60 15.33 16.01 -8.84
CA TYR A 60 15.33 15.07 -9.96
C TYR A 60 15.16 15.76 -11.31
N THR A 61 15.79 15.21 -12.36
CA THR A 61 15.50 15.58 -13.75
C THR A 61 15.43 14.34 -14.64
N THR A 62 14.65 14.41 -15.73
CA THR A 62 14.40 13.26 -16.62
C THR A 62 15.64 12.73 -17.33
N TRP A 63 16.68 13.56 -17.46
CA TRP A 63 17.96 13.25 -18.10
C TRP A 63 19.08 12.98 -17.09
N CYS A 64 18.80 13.05 -15.78
CA CYS A 64 19.77 12.73 -14.75
C CYS A 64 19.98 11.21 -14.64
N ALA A 65 21.07 10.70 -15.24
CA ALA A 65 21.48 9.31 -15.10
C ALA A 65 21.73 8.86 -13.64
N PRO A 66 22.49 9.61 -12.80
CA PRO A 66 22.75 9.17 -11.43
C PRO A 66 21.48 9.14 -10.57
N CYS A 67 20.50 10.01 -10.84
CA CYS A 67 19.22 9.99 -10.15
C CYS A 67 18.43 8.70 -10.41
N LYS A 68 18.44 8.21 -11.65
CA LYS A 68 17.81 6.93 -12.02
C LYS A 68 18.48 5.72 -11.35
N TRP A 69 19.80 5.79 -11.14
CA TRP A 69 20.51 4.74 -10.40
C TRP A 69 20.13 4.74 -8.92
N LEU A 70 20.04 5.91 -8.30
CA LEU A 70 19.57 6.05 -6.92
C LEU A 70 18.17 5.43 -6.73
N GLU A 71 17.25 5.74 -7.65
CA GLU A 71 15.88 5.22 -7.62
C GLU A 71 15.82 3.69 -7.77
N LYS A 72 16.66 3.14 -8.65
CA LYS A 72 16.70 1.70 -8.91
C LYS A 72 17.40 0.92 -7.79
N ASP A 73 18.48 1.45 -7.23
CA ASP A 73 19.41 0.67 -6.40
C ASP A 73 19.29 0.98 -4.91
N VAL A 74 18.93 2.21 -4.53
CA VAL A 74 18.93 2.65 -3.13
C VAL A 74 17.50 2.74 -2.59
N PHE A 75 16.56 3.28 -3.37
CA PHE A 75 15.18 3.44 -2.92
C PHE A 75 14.42 2.11 -2.78
N GLN A 76 14.90 1.06 -3.44
CA GLN A 76 14.39 -0.31 -3.31
C GLN A 76 14.90 -1.03 -2.06
N LEU A 77 15.86 -0.44 -1.31
CA LEU A 77 16.42 -1.10 -0.13
C LEU A 77 15.40 -1.09 1.03
N PRO A 78 15.14 -2.24 1.67
CA PRO A 78 14.14 -2.36 2.73
C PRO A 78 14.36 -1.44 3.94
N HIS A 79 15.60 -1.00 4.15
CA HIS A 79 15.97 -0.11 5.25
C HIS A 79 15.93 1.38 4.86
N VAL A 80 15.78 1.72 3.59
CA VAL A 80 15.71 3.12 3.11
C VAL A 80 14.25 3.55 2.99
N CYS A 81 13.43 2.73 2.32
CA CYS A 81 12.02 3.03 2.06
C CYS A 81 11.17 3.40 3.30
N PRO A 82 11.26 2.75 4.46
CA PRO A 82 10.38 3.07 5.60
C PRO A 82 10.77 4.37 6.32
N ILE A 83 11.98 4.89 6.08
CA ILE A 83 12.57 6.02 6.82
C ILE A 83 12.16 7.37 6.22
N ILE A 84 12.04 7.46 4.90
CA ILE A 84 11.94 8.75 4.21
C ILE A 84 10.58 8.95 3.53
N THR A 85 10.02 10.16 3.69
CA THR A 85 8.97 10.67 2.81
C THR A 85 9.66 11.57 1.79
N THR A 86 9.75 11.13 0.54
CA THR A 86 10.46 11.88 -0.51
C THR A 86 9.51 12.82 -1.23
N VAL A 87 9.90 14.09 -1.31
CA VAL A 87 9.24 15.11 -2.13
C VAL A 87 10.13 15.34 -3.35
N ILE A 88 9.58 15.17 -4.54
CA ILE A 88 10.27 15.47 -5.80
C ILE A 88 10.00 16.94 -6.13
N TRP A 89 11.07 17.70 -6.36
CA TRP A 89 11.00 19.10 -6.80
C TRP A 89 11.39 19.25 -8.26
#